data_AF-A0A812MYM2-F1
#
_entry.id   AF-A0A812MYM2-F1
#
_cell.length_a   1.000
_cell.length_b   1.000
_cell.length_c   1.000
_cell.angle_alpha   90.00
_cell.angle_beta   90.00
_cell.angle_gamma   90.00
#
_symmetry.space_group_name_H-M   'P 1'
#
loop_
_entity.id
_entity.type
_entity.pdbx_description
1 polymer ?
#
loop_
_entity_poly.entity_id
_entity_poly.type
_entity_poly.pdbx_seq_one_letter_code
_entity_poly.pdbx_strand_id
1 'polypeptide(L)'
;MELAELLKSEGLSPELADLAVASGWKSSTFKHAVSKLEELDSVLGEIFPEKVLTALQKATIRSVWSTLQESGASGSAESPTPAATEPREGSWVESFAPKISSSSISEMKRKYLVNYPSEILNYSTQPSTRLLSLASHQQNKKDWRWIPWKFRMTEERASEILMSRPNKQPRLEAIGLSGMLLDEPPALEIQDHSMGVNAIQKLMNVHDVSLAMVGTAHLARLKGHTTKFISLLTQKFDASSGLRPPSVLEAQQADCRLWQGMITLVTDKGWTMDDALYEFTEVRGEMPSLLQARARPPPIPKGWDGKGKTNKGLGKMLVESYAKGYASQAAMKGKGKDKSKSKEAKGGSNINFVKSIMAGSESKPLCVNWQLSRCNRGNACPFIHACAFPKPNGQACGSKTHTALQHESTPH
;
A
#
# COMPACT_ATOMS: atom_id res chain seq x y z
N MET A 1 -28.72 35.70 -19.91
CA MET A 1 -29.97 35.07 -20.37
C MET A 1 -31.09 35.53 -19.46
N GLU A 2 -32.19 35.98 -20.05
CA GLU A 2 -33.36 36.40 -19.29
C GLU A 2 -34.06 35.19 -18.65
N LEU A 3 -34.66 35.37 -17.48
CA LEU A 3 -35.24 34.27 -16.69
C LEU A 3 -36.33 33.52 -17.49
N ALA A 4 -37.14 34.25 -18.27
CA ALA A 4 -38.17 33.65 -19.10
C ALA A 4 -37.59 32.73 -20.20
N GLU A 5 -36.45 33.09 -20.79
CA GLU A 5 -35.79 32.26 -21.81
C GLU A 5 -35.26 30.95 -21.21
N LEU A 6 -34.67 31.01 -20.01
CA LEU A 6 -34.16 29.84 -19.29
C LEU A 6 -35.28 28.89 -18.86
N LEU A 7 -36.41 29.44 -18.40
CA LEU A 7 -37.57 28.63 -18.04
C LEU A 7 -38.20 27.98 -19.27
N LYS A 8 -38.27 28.69 -20.40
CA LYS A 8 -38.78 28.17 -21.68
C LYS A 8 -37.86 27.09 -22.25
N SER A 9 -36.53 27.26 -22.16
CA SER A 9 -35.56 26.27 -22.69
C SER A 9 -35.61 24.93 -21.95
N GLU A 10 -35.91 24.96 -20.65
CA GLU A 10 -36.10 23.75 -19.82
C GLU A 10 -37.53 23.18 -19.90
N GLY A 11 -38.36 23.69 -20.83
CA GLY A 11 -39.67 23.13 -21.14
C GLY A 11 -40.83 23.63 -20.26
N LEU A 12 -40.67 24.76 -19.54
CA LEU A 12 -41.80 25.40 -18.86
C LEU A 12 -42.70 26.11 -19.89
N SER A 13 -44.02 26.06 -19.68
CA SER A 13 -44.96 26.70 -20.60
C SER A 13 -44.73 28.22 -20.67
N PRO A 14 -44.88 28.85 -21.85
CA PRO A 14 -44.59 30.28 -22.02
C PRO A 14 -45.35 31.17 -21.05
N GLU A 15 -46.63 30.85 -20.80
CA GLU A 15 -47.48 31.57 -19.86
C GLU A 15 -46.94 31.59 -18.41
N LEU A 16 -46.29 30.50 -17.97
CA LEU A 16 -45.71 30.43 -16.63
C LEU A 16 -44.38 31.16 -16.55
N ALA A 17 -43.55 31.04 -17.60
CA ALA A 17 -42.29 31.76 -17.69
C ALA A 17 -42.52 33.28 -17.71
N ASP A 18 -43.54 33.75 -18.44
CA ASP A 18 -43.88 35.16 -18.53
C ASP A 18 -44.52 35.68 -17.23
N LEU A 19 -45.31 34.85 -16.52
CA LEU A 19 -45.88 35.18 -15.21
C LEU A 19 -44.79 35.38 -14.13
N ALA A 20 -43.73 34.58 -14.15
CA ALA A 20 -42.61 34.73 -13.22
C ALA A 20 -41.91 36.09 -13.40
N VAL A 21 -41.69 36.52 -14.65
CA VAL A 21 -41.11 37.83 -14.95
C VAL A 21 -42.07 38.97 -14.67
N ALA A 22 -43.37 38.81 -14.97
CA ALA A 22 -44.41 39.78 -14.65
C ALA A 22 -44.55 40.02 -13.13
N SER A 23 -44.26 39.00 -12.32
CA SER A 23 -44.22 39.09 -10.86
C SER A 23 -42.92 39.73 -10.33
N GLY A 24 -42.05 40.22 -11.22
CA GLY A 24 -40.84 40.96 -10.87
C GLY A 24 -39.58 40.10 -10.69
N TRP A 25 -39.63 38.79 -10.95
CA TRP A 25 -38.48 37.90 -10.80
C TRP A 25 -37.51 38.03 -11.98
N LYS A 26 -36.24 38.21 -11.67
CA LYS A 26 -35.11 38.25 -12.61
C LYS A 26 -34.18 37.08 -12.32
N SER A 27 -33.33 36.69 -13.27
CA SER A 27 -32.40 35.55 -13.10
C SER A 27 -31.50 35.71 -11.85
N SER A 28 -31.10 36.95 -11.53
CA SER A 28 -30.30 37.27 -10.35
C SER A 28 -31.07 37.17 -9.03
N THR A 29 -32.35 37.59 -8.99
CA THR A 29 -33.16 37.50 -7.77
C THR A 29 -33.70 36.09 -7.56
N PHE A 30 -34.05 35.40 -8.65
CA PHE A 30 -34.52 34.02 -8.64
C PHE A 30 -33.43 33.05 -8.14
N LYS A 31 -32.17 33.27 -8.52
CA LYS A 31 -31.02 32.53 -7.98
C LYS A 31 -30.96 32.58 -6.44
N HIS A 32 -31.26 33.73 -5.85
CA HIS A 32 -31.20 33.94 -4.40
C HIS A 32 -32.55 33.78 -3.70
N ALA A 33 -33.56 33.23 -4.39
CA ALA A 33 -34.90 33.04 -3.83
C ALA A 33 -34.90 32.15 -2.58
N VAL A 34 -34.01 31.15 -2.54
CA VAL A 34 -33.80 30.24 -1.40
C VAL A 34 -32.33 29.89 -1.27
N SER A 35 -31.90 29.41 -0.10
CA SER A 35 -30.51 28.98 0.13
C SER A 35 -30.30 27.47 -0.09
N LYS A 36 -31.39 26.70 -0.02
CA LYS A 36 -31.39 25.25 -0.21
C LYS A 36 -32.49 24.82 -1.16
N LEU A 37 -32.23 23.79 -1.96
CA LEU A 37 -33.17 23.28 -2.96
C LEU A 37 -34.50 22.80 -2.33
N GLU A 38 -34.43 22.27 -1.11
CA GLU A 38 -35.57 21.75 -0.34
C GLU A 38 -36.57 22.86 0.04
N GLU A 39 -36.11 24.10 0.14
CA GLU A 39 -36.94 25.25 0.52
C GLU A 39 -37.64 25.87 -0.69
N LEU A 40 -37.21 25.56 -1.93
CA LEU A 40 -37.71 26.17 -3.16
C LEU A 40 -39.21 25.97 -3.33
N ASP A 41 -39.72 24.77 -3.01
CA ASP A 41 -41.14 24.41 -3.16
C ASP A 41 -42.06 25.28 -2.29
N SER A 42 -41.55 25.85 -1.19
CA SER A 42 -42.24 26.78 -0.30
C SER A 42 -42.46 28.14 -0.97
N VAL A 43 -41.46 28.59 -1.73
CA VAL A 43 -41.45 29.91 -2.39
C VAL A 43 -42.18 29.86 -3.73
N LEU A 44 -42.30 28.69 -4.37
CA LEU A 44 -43.09 28.53 -5.60
C LEU A 44 -44.53 29.02 -5.45
N GLY A 45 -45.12 28.94 -4.25
CA GLY A 45 -46.45 29.49 -3.97
C GLY A 45 -46.50 31.02 -4.02
N GLU A 46 -45.41 31.71 -3.70
CA GLU A 46 -45.32 33.17 -3.78
C GLU A 46 -44.99 33.66 -5.20
N ILE A 47 -44.23 32.85 -5.95
CA ILE A 47 -43.89 33.13 -7.36
C ILE A 47 -45.10 32.87 -8.27
N PHE A 48 -45.95 31.90 -7.91
CA PHE A 48 -47.12 31.51 -8.67
C PHE A 48 -48.39 31.46 -7.79
N PRO A 49 -48.85 32.61 -7.27
CA PRO A 49 -49.88 32.69 -6.22
C PRO A 49 -51.27 32.14 -6.60
N GLU A 50 -51.54 31.92 -7.89
CA GLU A 50 -52.84 31.45 -8.38
C GLU A 50 -52.78 30.19 -9.26
N LYS A 51 -51.63 29.52 -9.38
CA LYS A 51 -51.47 28.32 -10.22
C LYS A 51 -50.91 27.13 -9.45
N VAL A 52 -51.66 26.03 -9.44
CA VAL A 52 -51.16 24.75 -8.94
C VAL A 52 -50.18 24.16 -9.94
N LEU A 53 -48.90 24.21 -9.62
CA LEU A 53 -47.84 23.63 -10.45
C LEU A 53 -47.86 22.10 -10.36
N THR A 54 -47.84 21.45 -11.52
CA THR A 54 -47.64 20.01 -11.65
C THR A 54 -46.25 19.59 -11.17
N ALA A 55 -46.08 18.31 -10.81
CA ALA A 55 -44.79 17.78 -10.37
C ALA A 55 -43.66 17.98 -11.40
N LEU A 56 -44.00 17.90 -12.70
CA LEU A 56 -43.07 18.13 -13.80
C LEU A 56 -42.62 19.60 -13.86
N GLN A 57 -43.55 20.55 -13.73
CA GLN A 57 -43.22 21.98 -13.71
C GLN A 57 -42.37 22.37 -12.50
N LYS A 58 -42.60 21.76 -11.33
CA LYS A 58 -41.74 21.97 -10.16
C LYS A 58 -40.32 21.43 -10.39
N ALA A 59 -40.19 20.29 -11.07
CA ALA A 59 -38.89 19.71 -11.40
C ALA A 59 -38.10 20.55 -12.41
N THR A 60 -38.75 21.11 -13.43
CA THR A 60 -38.09 21.99 -14.41
C THR A 60 -37.61 23.29 -13.76
N ILE A 61 -38.42 23.87 -12.86
CA ILE A 61 -38.03 25.07 -12.10
C ILE A 61 -36.82 24.78 -11.18
N ARG A 62 -36.76 23.60 -10.56
CA ARG A 62 -35.59 23.14 -9.77
C ARG A 62 -34.34 22.98 -10.64
N SER A 63 -34.47 22.46 -11.86
CA SER A 63 -33.38 22.34 -12.83
C SER A 63 -32.78 23.72 -13.16
N VAL A 64 -33.64 24.69 -13.50
CA VAL A 64 -33.22 26.08 -13.80
C VAL A 64 -32.52 26.72 -12.60
N TRP A 65 -33.05 26.56 -11.40
CA TRP A 65 -32.44 27.11 -10.18
C TRP A 65 -31.06 26.51 -9.90
N SER A 66 -30.88 25.19 -10.07
CA SER A 66 -29.58 24.52 -9.89
C SER A 66 -28.53 25.03 -10.90
N THR A 67 -28.92 25.16 -12.17
CA THR A 67 -28.06 25.71 -13.23
C THR A 67 -27.66 27.15 -12.94
N LEU A 68 -28.58 27.97 -12.41
CA LEU A 68 -28.28 29.34 -11.99
C LEU A 68 -27.35 29.40 -10.77
N GLN A 69 -27.41 28.42 -9.86
CA GLN A 69 -26.48 28.33 -8.73
C GLN A 69 -25.05 28.03 -9.21
N GLU A 70 -24.89 27.01 -10.05
CA GLU A 70 -23.59 26.61 -10.62
C GLU A 70 -22.96 27.72 -11.46
N SER A 71 -23.77 28.48 -12.20
CA SER A 71 -23.27 29.56 -13.06
C SER A 71 -22.67 30.76 -12.31
N GLY A 72 -22.83 30.86 -10.98
CA GLY A 72 -22.15 31.89 -10.17
C GLY A 72 -21.07 31.37 -9.22
N ALA A 73 -20.61 30.12 -9.36
CA ALA A 73 -19.45 29.59 -8.65
C ALA A 73 -18.11 30.00 -9.29
N SER A 74 -18.01 31.26 -9.73
CA SER A 74 -16.75 31.94 -10.03
C SER A 74 -16.78 33.28 -9.31
N GLY A 75 -16.36 33.28 -8.05
CA GLY A 75 -16.35 34.46 -7.20
C GLY A 75 -16.51 34.09 -5.73
N SER A 76 -15.37 33.99 -5.03
CA SER A 76 -15.17 34.07 -3.58
C SER A 76 -16.34 33.78 -2.65
N ALA A 77 -16.28 32.66 -1.93
CA ALA A 77 -16.87 32.55 -0.59
C ALA A 77 -16.09 31.56 0.27
N GLU A 78 -15.66 32.06 1.42
CA GLU A 78 -15.11 31.33 2.56
C GLU A 78 -16.00 30.14 2.94
N SER A 79 -15.37 29.00 3.16
CA SER A 79 -16.01 27.84 3.75
C SER A 79 -16.09 27.99 5.28
N PRO A 80 -17.17 27.53 5.93
CA PRO A 80 -17.26 27.56 7.38
C PRO A 80 -16.22 26.61 7.98
N THR A 81 -15.54 27.08 9.01
CA THR A 81 -14.55 26.33 9.79
C THR A 81 -15.22 25.10 10.41
N PRO A 82 -14.78 23.86 10.14
CA PRO A 82 -14.96 22.77 11.08
C PRO A 82 -13.85 22.89 12.12
N ALA A 83 -14.25 22.78 13.39
CA ALA A 83 -13.33 22.75 14.52
C ALA A 83 -12.16 21.79 14.25
N ALA A 84 -10.96 22.28 14.52
CA ALA A 84 -9.70 21.58 14.37
C ALA A 84 -9.78 20.18 15.00
N THR A 85 -9.87 19.17 14.15
CA THR A 85 -9.42 17.83 14.47
C THR A 85 -8.18 17.62 13.63
N GLU A 86 -7.04 17.49 14.30
CA GLU A 86 -5.76 17.17 13.67
C GLU A 86 -5.94 16.03 12.66
N PRO A 87 -5.28 16.08 11.48
CA PRO A 87 -5.40 15.02 10.51
C PRO A 87 -4.83 13.74 11.11
N ARG A 88 -5.72 12.82 11.47
CA ARG A 88 -5.34 11.43 11.70
C ARG A 88 -4.87 10.87 10.37
N GLU A 89 -3.61 10.41 10.35
CA GLU A 89 -3.07 9.60 9.28
C GLU A 89 -3.99 8.40 9.02
N GLY A 90 -4.61 8.35 7.85
CA GLY A 90 -5.28 7.17 7.32
C GLY A 90 -6.79 7.28 7.14
N SER A 91 -7.22 7.20 5.87
CA SER A 91 -8.60 7.01 5.38
C SER A 91 -9.45 8.30 5.42
N TRP A 92 -9.95 8.83 4.31
CA TRP A 92 -10.84 8.18 3.34
C TRP A 92 -10.78 8.85 1.94
N VAL A 93 -10.68 8.02 0.90
CA VAL A 93 -10.76 8.31 -0.55
C VAL A 93 -9.84 9.43 -1.04
N GLU A 94 -8.59 9.05 -1.30
CA GLU A 94 -7.69 9.81 -2.18
C GLU A 94 -8.35 9.91 -3.55
N SER A 95 -9.04 11.02 -3.85
CA SER A 95 -9.69 11.22 -5.15
C SER A 95 -8.63 11.09 -6.24
N PHE A 96 -8.69 9.97 -6.94
CA PHE A 96 -7.66 9.55 -7.85
C PHE A 96 -7.53 10.56 -9.00
N ALA A 97 -6.29 11.02 -9.26
CA ALA A 97 -5.98 11.92 -10.37
C ALA A 97 -6.68 11.47 -11.69
N PRO A 98 -7.24 12.38 -12.49
CA PRO A 98 -7.88 12.03 -13.76
C PRO A 98 -6.95 11.22 -14.66
N LYS A 99 -7.50 10.20 -15.34
CA LYS A 99 -6.73 9.38 -16.28
C LYS A 99 -6.25 10.26 -17.44
N ILE A 100 -4.95 10.24 -17.69
CA ILE A 100 -4.35 10.93 -18.83
C ILE A 100 -4.75 10.24 -20.14
N SER A 101 -4.90 11.03 -21.21
CA SER A 101 -5.24 10.48 -22.53
C SER A 101 -4.07 9.71 -23.15
N SER A 102 -4.37 8.73 -24.00
CA SER A 102 -3.38 7.95 -24.73
C SER A 102 -2.51 8.82 -25.67
N SER A 103 -3.07 9.90 -26.21
CA SER A 103 -2.35 10.87 -27.02
C SER A 103 -1.30 11.63 -26.19
N SER A 104 -1.66 12.10 -24.99
CA SER A 104 -0.72 12.76 -24.08
C SER A 104 0.40 11.84 -23.62
N ILE A 105 0.10 10.55 -23.35
CA ILE A 105 1.14 9.55 -23.03
C ILE A 105 2.13 9.41 -24.19
N SER A 106 1.62 9.32 -25.42
CA SER A 106 2.46 9.15 -26.62
C SER A 106 3.36 10.37 -26.85
N GLU A 107 2.85 11.57 -26.58
CA GLU A 107 3.65 12.79 -26.64
C GLU A 107 4.74 12.83 -25.56
N MET A 108 4.42 12.49 -24.31
CA MET A 108 5.39 12.41 -23.21
C MET A 108 6.49 11.40 -23.52
N LYS A 109 6.13 10.23 -24.06
CA LYS A 109 7.09 9.21 -24.52
C LYS A 109 8.04 9.76 -25.58
N ARG A 110 7.50 10.42 -26.61
CA ARG A 110 8.31 11.00 -27.68
C ARG A 110 9.28 12.04 -27.13
N LYS A 111 8.82 12.95 -26.27
CA LYS A 111 9.66 13.96 -25.61
C LYS A 111 10.76 13.31 -24.76
N TYR A 112 10.41 12.29 -23.98
CA TYR A 112 11.35 11.55 -23.15
C TYR A 112 12.46 10.89 -23.97
N LEU A 113 12.12 10.21 -25.06
CA LEU A 113 13.11 9.52 -25.91
C LEU A 113 14.03 10.50 -26.67
N VAL A 114 13.54 11.70 -26.99
CA VAL A 114 14.39 12.76 -27.57
C VAL A 114 15.40 13.27 -26.54
N ASN A 115 14.97 13.48 -25.29
CA ASN A 115 15.85 13.98 -24.23
C ASN A 115 16.80 12.90 -23.68
N TYR A 116 16.40 11.63 -23.75
CA TYR A 116 17.15 10.50 -23.19
C TYR A 116 17.27 9.34 -24.20
N PRO A 117 18.09 9.50 -25.27
CA PRO A 117 18.17 8.54 -26.37
C PRO A 117 18.76 7.18 -25.97
N SER A 118 19.48 7.11 -24.85
CA SER A 118 20.02 5.85 -24.30
C SER A 118 19.00 5.03 -23.52
N GLU A 119 17.82 5.58 -23.23
CA GLU A 119 16.80 4.91 -22.43
C GLU A 119 15.86 4.08 -23.31
N ILE A 120 15.48 2.91 -22.81
CA ILE A 120 14.56 2.00 -23.50
C ILE A 120 13.23 2.02 -22.76
N LEU A 121 12.16 2.40 -23.46
CA LEU A 121 10.78 2.30 -22.96
C LEU A 121 10.08 1.11 -23.63
N ASN A 122 9.89 0.05 -22.85
CA ASN A 122 9.09 -1.13 -23.21
C ASN A 122 8.02 -1.37 -22.13
N TYR A 123 7.18 -2.39 -22.30
CA TYR A 123 6.08 -2.67 -21.37
C TYR A 123 6.54 -2.92 -19.92
N SER A 124 7.76 -3.46 -19.74
CA SER A 124 8.36 -3.81 -18.45
C SER A 124 9.17 -2.70 -17.79
N THR A 125 9.39 -1.57 -18.47
CA THR A 125 10.11 -0.40 -17.97
C THR A 125 9.24 0.85 -17.96
N GLN A 126 8.23 0.89 -18.82
CA GLN A 126 7.29 1.98 -18.90
C GLN A 126 6.44 2.04 -17.60
N PRO A 127 6.34 3.23 -16.98
CA PRO A 127 5.41 3.49 -15.89
C PRO A 127 3.97 3.17 -16.29
N SER A 128 3.19 2.67 -15.32
CA SER A 128 1.76 2.48 -15.52
C SER A 128 1.04 3.80 -15.81
N THR A 129 -0.03 3.74 -16.59
CA THR A 129 -0.89 4.90 -16.90
C THR A 129 -1.37 5.61 -15.64
N ARG A 130 -1.64 4.86 -14.56
CA ARG A 130 -2.05 5.39 -13.26
C ARG A 130 -0.93 6.21 -12.60
N LEU A 131 0.29 5.68 -12.58
CA LEU A 131 1.46 6.37 -12.02
C LEU A 131 1.75 7.67 -12.78
N LEU A 132 1.69 7.63 -14.11
CA LEU A 132 1.84 8.83 -14.95
C LEU A 132 0.73 9.86 -14.69
N SER A 133 -0.51 9.41 -14.45
CA SER A 133 -1.62 10.31 -14.13
C SER A 133 -1.40 11.03 -12.80
N LEU A 134 -0.90 10.31 -11.79
CA LEU A 134 -0.54 10.91 -10.50
C LEU A 134 0.58 11.95 -10.66
N ALA A 135 1.69 11.57 -11.30
CA ALA A 135 2.81 12.47 -11.51
C ALA A 135 2.42 13.71 -12.35
N SER A 136 1.66 13.53 -13.42
CA SER A 136 1.19 14.62 -14.29
C SER A 136 0.24 15.56 -13.56
N HIS A 137 -0.68 15.03 -12.74
CA HIS A 137 -1.57 15.87 -11.93
C HIS A 137 -0.81 16.71 -10.92
N GLN A 138 0.17 16.12 -10.22
CA GLN A 138 1.04 16.85 -9.28
C GLN A 138 1.85 17.94 -10.00
N GLN A 139 2.44 17.64 -11.16
CA GLN A 139 3.20 18.61 -11.95
C GLN A 139 2.35 19.76 -12.47
N ASN A 140 1.13 19.48 -12.94
CA ASN A 140 0.23 20.49 -13.49
C ASN A 140 -0.32 21.41 -12.40
N LYS A 141 -0.64 20.85 -11.22
CA LYS A 141 -1.17 21.63 -10.08
C LYS A 141 -0.09 22.24 -9.19
N LYS A 142 1.16 21.81 -9.35
CA LYS A 142 2.26 22.09 -8.42
C LYS A 142 1.96 21.68 -6.97
N ASP A 143 1.09 20.67 -6.79
CA ASP A 143 0.78 20.04 -5.51
C ASP A 143 1.56 18.72 -5.42
N TRP A 144 2.79 18.82 -4.93
CA TRP A 144 3.70 17.69 -4.87
C TRP A 144 3.42 16.84 -3.64
N ARG A 145 3.31 15.52 -3.83
CA ARG A 145 3.09 14.56 -2.74
C ARG A 145 3.89 13.30 -2.97
N TRP A 146 4.40 12.72 -1.89
CA TRP A 146 5.10 11.43 -1.98
C TRP A 146 4.15 10.37 -2.54
N ILE A 147 4.57 9.72 -3.64
CA ILE A 147 3.79 8.64 -4.26
C ILE A 147 4.12 7.33 -3.52
N PRO A 148 3.14 6.67 -2.88
CA PRO A 148 3.37 5.42 -2.18
C PRO A 148 3.94 4.32 -3.07
N TRP A 149 4.84 3.50 -2.52
CA TRP A 149 5.45 2.35 -3.21
C TRP A 149 4.43 1.40 -3.83
N LYS A 150 3.28 1.20 -3.16
CA LYS A 150 2.20 0.35 -3.68
C LYS A 150 1.68 0.76 -5.06
N PHE A 151 1.85 2.01 -5.47
CA PHE A 151 1.41 2.52 -6.77
C PHE A 151 2.55 2.68 -7.80
N ARG A 152 3.81 2.44 -7.39
CA ARG A 152 4.99 2.57 -8.25
C ARG A 152 5.21 1.29 -9.05
N MET A 153 4.42 1.11 -10.11
CA MET A 153 4.47 -0.09 -10.94
C MET A 153 4.50 0.21 -12.44
N THR A 154 5.04 -0.75 -13.18
CA THR A 154 5.10 -0.74 -14.65
C THR A 154 3.72 -1.00 -15.24
N GLU A 155 3.58 -0.67 -16.52
CA GLU A 155 2.36 -1.01 -17.28
C GLU A 155 2.14 -2.54 -17.31
N GLU A 156 3.21 -3.33 -17.50
CA GLU A 156 3.16 -4.80 -17.43
C GLU A 156 2.57 -5.30 -16.12
N ARG A 157 3.11 -4.84 -14.99
CA ARG A 157 2.69 -5.33 -13.67
C ARG A 157 1.30 -4.84 -13.30
N ALA A 158 0.92 -3.62 -13.72
CA ALA A 158 -0.43 -3.13 -13.55
C ALA A 158 -1.45 -4.01 -14.29
N SER A 159 -1.15 -4.39 -15.54
CA SER A 159 -2.00 -5.26 -16.34
C SER A 159 -2.07 -6.68 -15.78
N GLU A 160 -0.96 -7.26 -15.33
CA GLU A 160 -0.94 -8.56 -14.65
C GLU A 160 -1.86 -8.57 -13.42
N ILE A 161 -1.78 -7.53 -12.58
CA ILE A 161 -2.62 -7.42 -11.38
C ILE A 161 -4.10 -7.32 -11.78
N LEU A 162 -4.42 -6.51 -12.79
CA LEU A 162 -5.80 -6.38 -13.29
C LEU A 162 -6.33 -7.69 -13.89
N MET A 163 -5.51 -8.44 -14.62
CA MET A 163 -5.87 -9.73 -15.21
C MET A 163 -5.96 -10.85 -14.17
N SER A 164 -5.18 -10.77 -13.09
CA SER A 164 -5.14 -11.76 -12.01
C SER A 164 -6.26 -11.60 -10.97
N ARG A 165 -6.95 -10.44 -10.94
CA ARG A 165 -8.12 -10.26 -10.08
C ARG A 165 -9.15 -11.32 -10.47
N PRO A 166 -9.47 -12.29 -9.59
CA PRO A 166 -10.44 -13.30 -9.93
C PRO A 166 -11.74 -12.58 -10.22
N ASN A 167 -12.34 -12.89 -11.37
CA ASN A 167 -13.67 -12.46 -11.75
C ASN A 167 -14.67 -13.19 -10.82
N LYS A 168 -14.61 -12.93 -9.51
CA LYS A 168 -15.64 -13.32 -8.56
C LYS A 168 -16.80 -12.42 -8.90
N GLN A 169 -17.59 -12.79 -9.91
CA GLN A 169 -18.94 -12.27 -10.07
C GLN A 169 -19.72 -12.66 -8.82
N PRO A 170 -20.20 -11.71 -8.00
CA PRO A 170 -21.38 -11.96 -7.20
C PRO A 170 -22.57 -11.58 -8.07
N ARG A 171 -23.49 -12.52 -8.30
CA ARG A 171 -24.85 -12.18 -8.74
C ARG A 171 -25.45 -11.24 -7.69
N LEU A 172 -25.33 -9.93 -7.88
CA LEU A 172 -26.05 -8.85 -7.18
C LEU A 172 -25.66 -7.53 -7.87
N GLU A 173 -26.58 -6.97 -8.67
CA GLU A 173 -26.38 -5.75 -9.47
C GLU A 173 -25.92 -4.54 -8.64
N ALA A 174 -26.17 -4.53 -7.32
CA ALA A 174 -25.75 -3.49 -6.39
C ALA A 174 -24.23 -3.47 -6.09
N ILE A 175 -23.52 -4.60 -6.19
CA ILE A 175 -22.07 -4.67 -5.91
C ILE A 175 -21.25 -4.37 -7.17
N GLY A 176 -21.76 -4.73 -8.36
CA GLY A 176 -21.15 -4.35 -9.64
C GLY A 176 -21.05 -2.83 -9.81
N LEU A 177 -22.09 -2.11 -9.38
CA LEU A 177 -22.06 -0.64 -9.33
C LEU A 177 -21.04 -0.12 -8.31
N SER A 178 -20.91 -0.73 -7.13
CA SER A 178 -19.90 -0.31 -6.14
C SER A 178 -18.47 -0.48 -6.63
N GLY A 179 -18.16 -1.50 -7.44
CA GLY A 179 -16.84 -1.67 -8.07
C GLY A 179 -16.60 -0.78 -9.29
N MET A 180 -17.65 -0.25 -9.93
CA MET A 180 -17.55 0.80 -10.94
C MET A 180 -17.49 2.21 -10.32
N LEU A 181 -18.13 2.42 -9.17
CA LEU A 181 -18.08 3.66 -8.41
C LEU A 181 -16.76 3.80 -7.62
N LEU A 182 -16.23 2.70 -7.10
CA LEU A 182 -14.96 2.62 -6.39
C LEU A 182 -13.94 2.02 -7.37
N ASP A 183 -13.38 2.84 -8.27
CA ASP A 183 -12.25 2.48 -9.13
C ASP A 183 -11.03 2.15 -8.24
N GLU A 184 -11.03 0.95 -7.64
CA GLU A 184 -9.99 0.51 -6.70
C GLU A 184 -8.71 0.21 -7.50
N PRO A 185 -7.67 1.05 -7.37
CA PRO A 185 -6.53 0.98 -8.25
C PRO A 185 -5.75 -0.32 -8.04
N PRO A 186 -5.01 -0.79 -9.06
CA PRO A 186 -4.02 -1.83 -8.85
C PRO A 186 -2.98 -1.34 -7.82
N ALA A 187 -2.71 -2.15 -6.81
CA ALA A 187 -1.78 -1.85 -5.74
C ALA A 187 -0.87 -3.06 -5.47
N LEU A 188 0.41 -2.80 -5.23
CA LEU A 188 1.38 -3.81 -4.82
C LEU A 188 1.28 -4.08 -3.32
N GLU A 189 1.39 -5.36 -2.94
CA GLU A 189 1.61 -5.74 -1.54
C GLU A 189 3.08 -5.52 -1.15
N ILE A 190 3.32 -4.62 -0.20
CA ILE A 190 4.66 -4.30 0.30
C ILE A 190 4.87 -5.03 1.63
N GLN A 191 5.75 -6.03 1.65
CA GLN A 191 6.09 -6.79 2.85
C GLN A 191 7.59 -7.12 2.89
N ASP A 192 8.18 -7.18 4.09
CA ASP A 192 9.62 -7.39 4.30
C ASP A 192 10.15 -8.70 3.70
N HIS A 193 9.31 -9.73 3.62
CA HIS A 193 9.70 -11.07 3.17
C HIS A 193 9.37 -11.35 1.70
N SER A 194 8.53 -10.51 1.07
CA SER A 194 8.16 -10.66 -0.35
C SER A 194 9.02 -9.82 -1.28
N MET A 195 9.64 -8.74 -0.77
CA MET A 195 10.33 -7.75 -1.59
C MET A 195 11.84 -7.77 -1.37
N GLY A 196 12.59 -8.27 -2.36
CA GLY A 196 14.05 -8.17 -2.38
C GLY A 196 14.56 -6.82 -2.87
N VAL A 197 15.84 -6.53 -2.63
CA VAL A 197 16.51 -5.28 -3.06
C VAL A 197 16.30 -4.97 -4.55
N ASN A 198 16.40 -5.99 -5.42
CA ASN A 198 16.19 -5.80 -6.87
C ASN A 198 14.76 -5.34 -7.19
N ALA A 199 13.76 -5.75 -6.40
CA ALA A 199 12.39 -5.28 -6.57
C ALA A 199 12.26 -3.82 -6.12
N ILE A 200 12.92 -3.42 -5.04
CA ILE A 200 13.00 -2.01 -4.60
C ILE A 200 13.67 -1.15 -5.68
N GLN A 201 14.80 -1.58 -6.23
CA GLN A 201 15.49 -0.87 -7.31
C GLN A 201 14.57 -0.67 -8.53
N LYS A 202 13.86 -1.72 -8.96
CA LYS A 202 12.91 -1.62 -10.08
C LYS A 202 11.79 -0.62 -9.77
N LEU A 203 11.25 -0.67 -8.56
CA LEU A 203 10.19 0.21 -8.09
C LEU A 203 10.62 1.68 -8.09
N MET A 204 11.83 1.97 -7.60
CA MET A 204 12.42 3.31 -7.61
C MET A 204 12.69 3.78 -9.05
N ASN A 205 13.27 2.93 -9.90
CA ASN A 205 13.55 3.28 -11.30
C ASN A 205 12.27 3.61 -12.09
N VAL A 206 11.19 2.89 -11.86
CA VAL A 206 9.90 3.17 -12.53
C VAL A 206 9.33 4.52 -12.10
N HIS A 207 9.50 4.87 -10.82
CA HIS A 207 9.15 6.19 -10.32
C HIS A 207 9.99 7.28 -10.97
N ASP A 208 11.31 7.09 -11.07
CA ASP A 208 12.22 8.04 -11.71
C ASP A 208 11.83 8.28 -13.18
N VAL A 209 11.57 7.21 -13.94
CA VAL A 209 11.09 7.33 -15.33
C VAL A 209 9.77 8.08 -15.39
N SER A 210 8.83 7.83 -14.48
CA SER A 210 7.53 8.51 -14.46
C SER A 210 7.65 10.02 -14.26
N LEU A 211 8.50 10.46 -13.32
CA LEU A 211 8.74 11.86 -13.04
C LEU A 211 9.49 12.55 -14.18
N ALA A 212 10.47 11.87 -14.77
CA ALA A 212 11.21 12.39 -15.93
C ALA A 212 10.32 12.49 -17.19
N MET A 213 9.42 11.53 -17.42
CA MET A 213 8.46 11.57 -18.55
C MET A 213 7.49 12.75 -18.44
N VAL A 214 7.08 13.09 -17.21
CA VAL A 214 6.19 14.23 -16.93
C VAL A 214 6.94 15.57 -16.93
N GLY A 215 8.28 15.54 -16.84
CA GLY A 215 9.12 16.74 -16.77
C GLY A 215 9.17 17.36 -15.38
N THR A 216 9.03 16.56 -14.33
CA THR A 216 9.17 17.00 -12.93
C THR A 216 10.63 17.29 -12.57
N ALA A 217 11.56 16.43 -12.99
CA ALA A 217 12.98 16.57 -12.75
C ALA A 217 13.80 15.84 -13.84
N HIS A 218 15.08 16.15 -13.94
CA HIS A 218 15.98 15.51 -14.89
C HIS A 218 16.31 14.06 -14.48
N LEU A 219 16.27 13.14 -15.45
CA LEU A 219 16.46 11.71 -15.18
C LEU A 219 17.79 11.39 -14.49
N ALA A 220 18.86 12.10 -14.83
CA ALA A 220 20.17 11.89 -14.20
C ALA A 220 20.16 12.20 -12.69
N ARG A 221 19.41 13.22 -12.25
CA ARG A 221 19.28 13.56 -10.82
C ARG A 221 18.52 12.49 -10.07
N LEU A 222 17.41 12.04 -10.65
CA LEU A 222 16.58 10.95 -10.12
C LEU A 222 17.37 9.64 -10.00
N LYS A 223 18.08 9.24 -11.06
CA LYS A 223 18.95 8.04 -11.02
C LYS A 223 20.08 8.17 -10.02
N GLY A 224 20.67 9.36 -9.85
CA GLY A 224 21.67 9.63 -8.82
C GLY A 224 21.13 9.40 -7.41
N HIS A 225 19.97 9.98 -7.11
CA HIS A 225 19.25 9.78 -5.85
C HIS A 225 18.99 8.29 -5.59
N THR A 226 18.40 7.59 -6.56
CA THR A 226 18.07 6.16 -6.45
C THR A 226 19.33 5.29 -6.27
N THR A 227 20.41 5.59 -6.99
CA THR A 227 21.68 4.84 -6.89
C THR A 227 22.27 4.96 -5.48
N LYS A 228 22.28 6.18 -4.91
CA LYS A 228 22.77 6.41 -3.55
C LYS A 228 21.89 5.72 -2.51
N PHE A 229 20.57 5.82 -2.66
CA PHE A 229 19.60 5.16 -1.78
C PHE A 229 19.81 3.63 -1.75
N ILE A 230 19.97 3.00 -2.91
CA ILE A 230 20.17 1.55 -3.02
C ILE A 230 21.56 1.13 -2.53
N SER A 231 22.59 1.96 -2.76
CA SER A 231 23.92 1.72 -2.21
C SER A 231 23.91 1.61 -0.68
N LEU A 232 23.17 2.50 0.00
CA LEU A 232 23.01 2.47 1.45
C LEU A 232 22.22 1.23 1.92
N LEU A 233 21.15 0.85 1.21
CA LEU A 233 20.37 -0.35 1.54
C LEU A 233 21.13 -1.67 1.36
N THR A 234 22.10 -1.69 0.44
CA THR A 234 22.86 -2.90 0.10
C THR A 234 24.18 -3.04 0.86
N GLN A 235 24.43 -2.14 1.81
CA GLN A 235 25.64 -2.18 2.61
C GLN A 235 25.72 -3.50 3.40
N LYS A 236 26.88 -4.16 3.30
CA LYS A 236 27.18 -5.40 4.03
C LYS A 236 27.80 -5.06 5.38
N PHE A 237 27.27 -5.69 6.42
CA PHE A 237 27.78 -5.56 7.78
C PHE A 237 28.39 -6.87 8.23
N ASP A 238 29.50 -6.78 8.97
CA ASP A 238 30.15 -7.96 9.52
C ASP A 238 29.25 -8.64 10.56
N ALA A 239 29.30 -9.97 10.64
CA ALA A 239 28.47 -10.74 11.55
C ALA A 239 28.74 -10.41 13.02
N SER A 240 29.96 -10.01 13.38
CA SER A 240 30.32 -9.64 14.75
C SER A 240 29.80 -8.25 15.14
N SER A 241 29.39 -7.42 14.18
CA SER A 241 28.89 -6.07 14.46
C SER A 241 27.52 -6.06 15.15
N GLY A 242 26.76 -7.17 15.06
CA GLY A 242 25.37 -7.21 15.52
C GLY A 242 24.43 -6.31 14.71
N LEU A 243 24.87 -5.75 13.59
CA LEU A 243 24.09 -4.86 12.75
C LEU A 243 23.44 -5.60 11.57
N ARG A 244 22.30 -5.07 11.12
CA ARG A 244 21.57 -5.47 9.92
C ARG A 244 21.31 -4.24 9.04
N PRO A 245 21.17 -4.43 7.71
CA PRO A 245 20.64 -3.38 6.86
C PRO A 245 19.18 -3.04 7.25
N PRO A 246 18.68 -1.87 6.84
CA PRO A 246 17.27 -1.53 6.99
C PRO A 246 16.34 -2.57 6.33
N SER A 247 15.16 -2.78 6.91
CA SER A 247 14.11 -3.60 6.32
C SER A 247 13.40 -2.85 5.18
N VAL A 248 12.52 -3.53 4.44
CA VAL A 248 11.76 -2.93 3.33
C VAL A 248 10.85 -1.82 3.87
N LEU A 249 10.19 -2.05 5.01
CA LEU A 249 9.33 -1.04 5.64
C LEU A 249 10.13 0.16 6.16
N GLU A 250 11.31 -0.07 6.73
CA GLU A 250 12.21 1.01 7.16
C GLU A 250 12.71 1.83 5.96
N ALA A 251 13.02 1.15 4.85
CA ALA A 251 13.38 1.80 3.58
C ALA A 251 12.24 2.64 3.01
N GLN A 252 11.01 2.11 3.02
CA GLN A 252 9.82 2.84 2.57
C GLN A 252 9.58 4.09 3.41
N GLN A 253 9.73 4.00 4.74
CA GLN A 253 9.59 5.16 5.62
C GLN A 253 10.70 6.19 5.37
N ALA A 254 11.93 5.74 5.13
CA ALA A 254 13.04 6.61 4.77
C ALA A 254 12.76 7.36 3.46
N ASP A 255 12.32 6.65 2.41
CA ASP A 255 11.92 7.26 1.13
C ASP A 255 10.80 8.30 1.31
N CYS A 256 9.76 7.98 2.09
CA CYS A 256 8.68 8.92 2.40
C CYS A 256 9.21 10.21 3.04
N ARG A 257 10.06 10.11 4.06
CA ARG A 257 10.65 11.27 4.74
C ARG A 257 11.54 12.11 3.83
N LEU A 258 12.35 11.46 3.00
CA LEU A 258 13.22 12.16 2.05
C LEU A 258 12.38 12.96 1.04
N TRP A 259 11.35 12.35 0.47
CA TRP A 259 10.46 13.04 -0.46
C TRP A 259 9.66 14.15 0.20
N GLN A 260 9.17 13.97 1.42
CA GLN A 260 8.53 15.05 2.18
C GLN A 260 9.49 16.24 2.35
N GLY A 261 10.74 15.99 2.72
CA GLY A 261 11.76 17.03 2.83
C GLY A 261 12.04 17.75 1.51
N MET A 262 12.17 17.00 0.41
CA MET A 262 12.33 17.58 -0.93
C MET A 262 11.12 18.43 -1.35
N ILE A 263 9.90 17.94 -1.08
CA ILE A 263 8.65 18.65 -1.36
C ILE A 263 8.57 19.96 -0.57
N THR A 264 8.95 19.96 0.72
CA THR A 264 9.03 21.18 1.53
C THR A 264 9.97 22.22 0.90
N LEU A 265 11.11 21.81 0.34
CA LEU A 265 12.00 22.76 -0.35
C LEU A 265 11.35 23.33 -1.62
N VAL A 266 10.66 22.50 -2.39
CA VAL A 266 10.01 22.93 -3.63
C VAL A 266 8.81 23.84 -3.36
N THR A 267 7.95 23.46 -2.43
CA THR A 267 6.70 24.17 -2.14
C THR A 267 6.93 25.42 -1.28
N ASP A 268 7.70 25.31 -0.20
CA ASP A 268 7.81 26.40 0.79
C ASP A 268 8.97 27.36 0.47
N LYS A 269 10.04 26.84 -0.14
CA LYS A 269 11.25 27.63 -0.47
C LYS A 269 11.40 27.96 -1.95
N GLY A 270 10.50 27.47 -2.81
CA GLY A 270 10.50 27.74 -4.25
C GLY A 270 11.67 27.10 -5.00
N TRP A 271 12.28 26.04 -4.46
CA TRP A 271 13.38 25.34 -5.13
C TRP A 271 12.87 24.57 -6.35
N THR A 272 13.74 24.37 -7.34
CA THR A 272 13.43 23.38 -8.38
C THR A 272 13.51 21.97 -7.80
N MET A 273 12.76 21.02 -8.36
CA MET A 273 12.84 19.62 -7.92
C MET A 273 14.26 19.05 -8.12
N ASP A 274 14.96 19.47 -9.18
CA ASP A 274 16.35 19.07 -9.43
C ASP A 274 17.31 19.56 -8.35
N ASP A 275 17.16 20.80 -7.87
CA ASP A 275 17.97 21.35 -6.78
C ASP A 275 17.66 20.64 -5.45
N ALA A 276 16.38 20.39 -5.17
CA ALA A 276 15.97 19.66 -3.98
C ALA A 276 16.51 18.22 -3.97
N LEU A 277 16.46 17.53 -5.13
CA LEU A 277 17.05 16.21 -5.31
C LEU A 277 18.57 16.24 -5.08
N TYR A 278 19.26 17.22 -5.65
CA TYR A 278 20.71 17.35 -5.46
C TYR A 278 21.08 17.58 -4.00
N GLU A 279 20.36 18.46 -3.31
CA GLU A 279 20.55 18.79 -1.90
C GLU A 279 20.40 17.56 -1.00
N PHE A 280 19.32 16.79 -1.16
CA PHE A 280 19.07 15.58 -0.36
C PHE A 280 19.95 14.40 -0.76
N THR A 281 20.47 14.40 -1.99
CA THR A 281 21.39 13.36 -2.45
C THR A 281 22.80 13.65 -2.00
N GLU A 282 23.37 14.83 -2.25
CA GLU A 282 24.81 15.10 -2.07
C GLU A 282 25.18 15.99 -0.89
N VAL A 283 24.36 16.99 -0.57
CA VAL A 283 24.72 18.01 0.42
C VAL A 283 24.31 17.59 1.83
N ARG A 284 23.10 17.06 1.99
CA ARG A 284 22.54 16.68 3.29
C ARG A 284 22.92 15.26 3.69
N GLY A 285 23.14 15.09 4.99
CA GLY A 285 23.35 13.78 5.62
C GLY A 285 22.06 13.01 5.94
N GLU A 286 20.89 13.50 5.54
CA GLU A 286 19.60 12.90 5.91
C GLU A 286 19.41 11.49 5.32
N MET A 287 19.74 11.29 4.05
CA MET A 287 19.60 9.98 3.40
C MET A 287 20.47 8.89 4.06
N PRO A 288 21.79 9.11 4.28
CA PRO A 288 22.61 8.18 5.06
C PRO A 288 22.09 7.95 6.49
N SER A 289 21.61 9.00 7.16
CA SER A 289 21.10 8.92 8.53
C SER A 289 19.82 8.06 8.64
N LEU A 290 18.88 8.23 7.71
CA LEU A 290 17.63 7.46 7.69
C LEU A 290 17.88 5.98 7.35
N LEU A 291 18.85 5.71 6.46
CA LEU A 291 19.20 4.37 5.98
C LEU A 291 20.37 3.71 6.73
N GLN A 292 20.76 4.23 7.89
CA GLN A 292 21.84 3.65 8.69
C GLN A 292 21.55 2.21 9.14
N ALA A 293 22.60 1.47 9.48
CA ALA A 293 22.46 0.10 9.99
C ALA A 293 21.59 0.05 11.26
N ARG A 294 20.85 -1.04 11.45
CA ARG A 294 20.01 -1.27 12.64
C ARG A 294 20.57 -2.41 13.47
N ALA A 295 20.34 -2.39 14.78
CA ALA A 295 20.67 -3.53 15.63
C ALA A 295 19.83 -4.76 15.20
N ARG A 296 20.47 -5.93 15.17
CA ARG A 296 19.75 -7.20 14.99
C ARG A 296 18.87 -7.43 16.22
N PRO A 297 17.59 -7.80 16.03
CA PRO A 297 16.76 -8.16 17.16
C PRO A 297 17.38 -9.37 17.88
N PRO A 298 17.27 -9.44 19.23
CA PRO A 298 17.79 -10.57 19.98
C PRO A 298 17.10 -11.86 19.49
N PRO A 299 17.84 -12.98 19.44
CA PRO A 299 17.24 -14.26 19.07
C PRO A 299 16.15 -14.59 20.11
N ILE A 300 14.94 -14.86 19.62
CA ILE A 300 13.85 -15.33 20.48
C ILE A 300 14.30 -16.67 21.10
N PRO A 301 14.27 -16.83 22.43
CA PRO A 301 14.63 -18.08 23.07
C PRO A 301 13.80 -19.24 22.50
N LYS A 302 14.48 -20.33 22.12
CA LYS A 302 13.81 -21.55 21.64
C LYS A 302 12.98 -22.12 22.78
N GLY A 303 11.65 -22.10 22.65
CA GLY A 303 10.69 -22.51 23.69
C GLY A 303 9.65 -21.44 24.06
N TRP A 304 9.67 -20.28 23.40
CA TRP A 304 8.58 -19.30 23.48
C TRP A 304 7.52 -19.57 22.42
N ASP A 305 6.81 -20.68 22.57
CA ASP A 305 5.54 -20.90 21.88
C ASP A 305 4.49 -20.00 22.51
N GLY A 306 4.15 -18.92 21.80
CA GLY A 306 3.12 -17.93 22.16
C GLY A 306 1.69 -18.49 22.18
N LYS A 307 1.48 -19.62 22.84
CA LYS A 307 0.17 -20.17 23.21
C LYS A 307 0.08 -20.26 24.74
N GLY A 308 0.16 -19.10 25.38
CA GLY A 308 0.01 -18.97 26.83
C GLY A 308 -0.64 -17.63 27.20
N LYS A 309 -1.97 -17.67 27.32
CA LYS A 309 -2.87 -16.80 28.09
C LYS A 309 -2.33 -15.43 28.57
N THR A 310 -3.01 -14.38 28.09
CA THR A 310 -3.39 -13.15 28.80
C THR A 310 -2.85 -12.98 30.23
N ASN A 311 -1.88 -12.10 30.45
CA ASN A 311 -1.99 -10.91 31.30
C ASN A 311 -0.63 -10.27 31.59
N LYS A 312 -0.61 -8.93 31.47
CA LYS A 312 0.17 -7.95 32.24
C LYS A 312 1.68 -8.18 32.41
N GLY A 313 2.45 -7.33 31.73
CA GLY A 313 3.72 -6.81 32.27
C GLY A 313 5.00 -7.44 31.73
N LEU A 314 5.31 -7.24 30.44
CA LEU A 314 6.61 -7.64 29.86
C LEU A 314 7.27 -6.54 29.00
N GLY A 315 6.84 -5.28 29.16
CA GLY A 315 7.52 -4.12 28.56
C GLY A 315 8.74 -3.63 29.36
N LYS A 316 8.95 -4.12 30.59
CA LYS A 316 9.97 -3.58 31.51
C LYS A 316 11.29 -4.37 31.56
N MET A 317 11.28 -5.69 31.33
CA MET A 317 12.50 -6.50 31.44
C MET A 317 13.45 -6.43 30.23
N LEU A 318 12.97 -6.00 29.06
CA LEU A 318 13.85 -5.88 27.88
C LEU A 318 14.71 -4.61 27.90
N VAL A 319 14.35 -3.61 28.71
CA VAL A 319 15.09 -2.34 28.84
C VAL A 319 16.15 -2.43 29.95
N GLU A 320 15.93 -3.23 30.98
CA GLU A 320 16.79 -3.28 32.17
C GLU A 320 18.10 -4.06 31.95
N SER A 321 18.16 -4.92 30.93
CA SER A 321 19.37 -5.67 30.55
C SER A 321 20.38 -4.84 29.75
N TYR A 322 20.04 -3.61 29.33
CA TYR A 322 20.96 -2.70 28.63
C TYR A 322 21.67 -1.70 29.59
N ALA A 323 21.35 -1.73 30.89
CA ALA A 323 21.87 -0.76 31.87
C ALA A 323 23.06 -1.28 32.72
N LYS A 324 23.53 -2.51 32.53
CA LYS A 324 24.71 -3.04 33.25
C LYS A 324 25.82 -3.43 32.28
N GLY A 325 26.77 -2.51 32.12
CA GLY A 325 28.02 -2.75 31.42
C GLY A 325 28.95 -3.74 32.15
N TYR A 326 29.85 -4.32 31.34
CA TYR A 326 31.19 -4.78 31.68
C TYR A 326 31.42 -5.54 33.00
N ALA A 327 31.43 -6.87 32.90
CA ALA A 327 32.23 -7.87 33.63
C ALA A 327 31.44 -9.20 33.52
N SER A 328 31.93 -10.28 32.94
CA SER A 328 33.16 -10.96 33.30
C SER A 328 33.64 -11.88 32.17
N GLN A 329 34.93 -11.85 31.91
CA GLN A 329 35.65 -12.98 31.33
C GLN A 329 35.50 -14.20 32.25
N ALA A 330 35.32 -15.39 31.67
CA ALA A 330 36.31 -16.49 31.75
C ALA A 330 35.68 -17.87 31.44
N ALA A 331 36.29 -18.52 30.44
CA ALA A 331 36.60 -19.96 30.34
C ALA A 331 35.41 -20.96 30.19
N MET A 332 35.42 -22.00 29.35
CA MET A 332 36.45 -22.82 28.69
C MET A 332 35.83 -23.43 27.40
N LYS A 333 36.53 -23.41 26.25
CA LYS A 333 37.41 -24.47 25.70
C LYS A 333 36.67 -25.65 25.05
N GLY A 334 36.72 -25.73 23.71
CA GLY A 334 36.35 -26.92 22.93
C GLY A 334 36.74 -26.78 21.45
N LYS A 335 37.86 -27.41 21.07
CA LYS A 335 38.41 -27.51 19.70
C LYS A 335 37.50 -28.34 18.77
N GLY A 336 37.48 -28.01 17.48
CA GLY A 336 37.03 -28.93 16.43
C GLY A 336 36.88 -28.32 15.02
N LYS A 337 37.90 -28.49 14.19
CA LYS A 337 37.93 -28.35 12.72
C LYS A 337 36.92 -29.32 12.06
N ASP A 338 36.14 -28.92 11.05
CA ASP A 338 36.47 -28.97 9.61
C ASP A 338 35.21 -28.82 8.72
N LYS A 339 35.44 -28.37 7.48
CA LYS A 339 34.46 -28.12 6.41
C LYS A 339 33.75 -29.40 5.93
N SER A 340 32.47 -29.33 5.59
CA SER A 340 31.99 -29.86 4.29
C SER A 340 30.65 -29.25 3.84
N LYS A 341 30.63 -28.92 2.55
CA LYS A 341 29.45 -28.70 1.71
C LYS A 341 28.75 -30.04 1.45
N SER A 342 27.43 -30.08 1.58
CA SER A 342 26.54 -30.91 0.72
C SER A 342 25.14 -30.26 0.76
N LYS A 343 24.69 -29.68 -0.35
CA LYS A 343 23.85 -30.27 -1.41
C LYS A 343 22.51 -30.81 -0.90
N GLU A 344 21.46 -30.18 -1.42
CA GLU A 344 20.04 -30.48 -1.26
C GLU A 344 19.70 -31.96 -1.43
N ALA A 345 18.67 -32.40 -0.69
CA ALA A 345 17.80 -33.49 -1.12
C ALA A 345 16.34 -33.12 -0.77
N LYS A 346 15.57 -32.86 -1.83
CA LYS A 346 14.11 -32.78 -1.87
C LYS A 346 13.49 -34.11 -1.43
N GLY A 347 12.31 -34.03 -0.80
CA GLY A 347 11.43 -35.18 -0.60
C GLY A 347 10.74 -35.16 0.76
N GLY A 348 9.83 -34.22 0.99
CA GLY A 348 8.93 -34.26 2.15
C GLY A 348 7.59 -34.86 1.73
N SER A 349 7.35 -36.13 2.06
CA SER A 349 5.98 -36.67 2.04
C SER A 349 5.20 -36.07 3.22
N ASN A 350 4.03 -35.52 2.93
CA ASN A 350 3.11 -34.97 3.94
C ASN A 350 2.42 -36.11 4.71
N ILE A 351 3.15 -36.78 5.59
CA ILE A 351 2.59 -37.77 6.51
C ILE A 351 2.33 -37.08 7.85
N ASN A 352 1.07 -37.05 8.29
CA ASN A 352 0.68 -36.55 9.61
C ASN A 352 1.11 -37.53 10.70
N PHE A 353 2.23 -37.24 11.37
CA PHE A 353 2.75 -38.07 12.46
C PHE A 353 1.99 -37.86 13.78
N VAL A 354 1.73 -38.95 14.50
CA VAL A 354 1.24 -38.90 15.88
C VAL A 354 2.38 -38.43 16.79
N LYS A 355 2.11 -37.43 17.66
CA LYS A 355 3.18 -36.72 18.41
C LYS A 355 3.58 -37.38 19.73
N SER A 356 2.72 -38.23 20.29
CA SER A 356 2.94 -38.87 21.59
C SER A 356 2.31 -40.25 21.63
N ILE A 357 2.89 -41.15 22.43
CA ILE A 357 2.32 -42.46 22.73
C ILE A 357 2.05 -42.57 24.23
N MET A 358 0.95 -43.22 24.59
CA MET A 358 0.63 -43.52 26.00
C MET A 358 1.50 -44.68 26.46
N ALA A 359 2.38 -44.43 27.44
CA ALA A 359 3.20 -45.46 28.08
C ALA A 359 2.73 -45.61 29.53
N GLY A 360 1.64 -46.36 29.74
CA GLY A 360 0.92 -46.40 31.01
C GLY A 360 -0.02 -45.19 31.16
N SER A 361 -0.01 -44.53 32.32
CA SER A 361 -0.85 -43.35 32.62
C SER A 361 -0.29 -42.01 32.14
N GLU A 362 0.92 -41.98 31.58
CA GLU A 362 1.60 -40.76 31.11
C GLU A 362 1.80 -40.76 29.59
N SER A 363 1.54 -39.60 28.96
CA SER A 363 1.80 -39.38 27.54
C SER A 363 3.26 -39.01 27.33
N LYS A 364 4.00 -39.85 26.61
CA LYS A 364 5.42 -39.61 26.31
C LYS A 364 5.62 -39.19 24.86
N PRO A 365 6.37 -38.11 24.58
CA PRO A 365 6.55 -37.60 23.23
C PRO A 365 7.45 -38.51 22.37
N LEU A 366 7.09 -38.65 21.10
CA LEU A 366 7.84 -39.43 20.11
C LEU A 366 8.93 -38.59 19.44
N CYS A 367 10.07 -39.23 19.16
CA CYS A 367 11.21 -38.55 18.54
C CYS A 367 10.98 -38.34 17.03
N VAL A 368 10.70 -37.09 16.63
CA VAL A 368 10.49 -36.73 15.21
C VAL A 368 11.73 -37.00 14.36
N ASN A 369 12.92 -36.71 14.88
CA ASN A 369 14.18 -36.97 14.17
C ASN A 369 14.43 -38.46 13.96
N TRP A 370 13.96 -39.31 14.86
CA TRP A 370 14.07 -40.76 14.69
C TRP A 370 13.11 -41.26 13.61
N GLN A 371 11.89 -40.69 13.48
CA GLN A 371 10.97 -41.03 12.37
C GLN A 371 11.57 -40.76 10.99
N LEU A 372 12.43 -39.75 10.89
CA LEU A 372 13.12 -39.36 9.67
C LEU A 372 14.47 -40.09 9.49
N SER A 373 14.80 -41.06 10.36
CA SER A 373 16.10 -41.76 10.40
C SER A 373 17.31 -40.81 10.59
N ARG A 374 17.11 -39.68 11.27
CA ARG A 374 18.12 -38.63 11.54
C ARG A 374 18.54 -38.52 13.00
N CYS A 375 18.04 -39.38 13.89
CA CYS A 375 18.41 -39.37 15.31
C CYS A 375 19.64 -40.26 15.56
N ASN A 376 20.72 -39.68 16.10
CA ASN A 376 21.95 -40.39 16.48
C ASN A 376 22.11 -40.56 18.00
N ARG A 377 21.09 -40.21 18.81
CA ARG A 377 21.16 -40.19 20.28
C ARG A 377 20.92 -41.56 20.94
N GLY A 378 20.56 -42.58 20.15
CA GLY A 378 20.30 -43.94 20.66
C GLY A 378 19.33 -43.95 21.85
N ASN A 379 19.64 -44.73 22.89
CA ASN A 379 18.84 -44.82 24.10
C ASN A 379 18.95 -43.59 25.03
N ALA A 380 19.87 -42.66 24.76
CA ALA A 380 20.01 -41.41 25.51
C ALA A 380 19.10 -40.29 24.96
N CYS A 381 18.21 -40.61 24.02
CA CYS A 381 17.26 -39.65 23.48
C CYS A 381 16.18 -39.31 24.52
N PRO A 382 15.88 -38.03 24.79
CA PRO A 382 14.80 -37.64 25.71
C PRO A 382 13.39 -37.94 25.17
N PHE A 383 13.30 -38.39 23.91
CA PHE A 383 12.05 -38.72 23.21
C PHE A 383 12.02 -40.20 22.85
N ILE A 384 10.83 -40.81 22.83
CA ILE A 384 10.69 -42.24 22.55
C ILE A 384 10.96 -42.55 21.07
N HIS A 385 11.80 -43.54 20.81
CA HIS A 385 12.06 -44.13 19.51
C HIS A 385 11.03 -45.25 19.21
N ALA A 386 9.84 -44.84 18.76
CA ALA A 386 8.77 -45.75 18.36
C ALA A 386 8.02 -45.18 17.15
N CYS A 387 7.51 -46.02 16.27
CA CYS A 387 6.89 -45.64 15.00
C CYS A 387 5.66 -44.75 15.21
N ALA A 388 5.71 -43.54 14.63
CA ALA A 388 4.68 -42.51 14.75
C ALA A 388 3.58 -42.57 13.68
N PHE A 389 3.56 -43.62 12.85
CA PHE A 389 2.56 -43.78 11.80
C PHE A 389 1.15 -44.00 12.42
N PRO A 390 0.13 -43.24 11.99
CA PRO A 390 -1.22 -43.38 12.53
C PRO A 390 -1.87 -44.68 12.03
N LYS A 391 -2.25 -45.56 12.96
CA LYS A 391 -3.13 -46.71 12.68
C LYS A 391 -4.57 -46.21 12.45
N PRO A 392 -5.48 -47.03 11.87
CA PRO A 392 -6.89 -46.66 11.67
C PRO A 392 -7.60 -46.16 12.93
N ASN A 393 -7.15 -46.61 14.11
CA ASN A 393 -7.69 -46.21 15.41
C ASN A 393 -7.12 -44.87 15.93
N GLY A 394 -6.39 -44.11 15.11
CA GLY A 394 -5.80 -42.82 15.48
C GLY A 394 -4.59 -42.89 16.43
N GLN A 395 -4.24 -44.09 16.90
CA GLN A 395 -3.06 -44.32 17.73
C GLN A 395 -1.81 -44.55 16.90
N ALA A 396 -0.64 -44.20 17.45
CA ALA A 396 0.64 -44.47 16.83
C ALA A 396 0.87 -45.99 16.70
N CYS A 397 1.52 -46.41 15.62
CA CYS A 397 1.92 -47.81 15.44
C CYS A 397 2.71 -48.36 16.64
N GLY A 398 3.62 -47.55 17.20
CA GLY A 398 4.28 -47.81 18.47
C GLY A 398 5.42 -48.82 18.41
N SER A 399 5.69 -49.43 17.25
CA SER A 399 6.80 -50.37 17.08
C SER A 399 8.16 -49.68 17.18
N LYS A 400 9.12 -50.29 17.88
CA LYS A 400 10.49 -49.78 18.03
C LYS A 400 11.45 -50.27 16.93
N THR A 401 10.98 -51.17 16.06
CA THR A 401 11.85 -51.85 15.08
C THR A 401 12.03 -51.06 13.78
N HIS A 402 11.11 -50.17 13.46
CA HIS A 402 11.11 -49.39 12.22
C HIS A 402 10.61 -47.96 12.47
N THR A 403 11.02 -47.05 11.60
CA THR A 403 10.60 -45.65 11.61
C THR A 403 9.28 -45.45 10.86
N ALA A 404 8.58 -44.34 11.08
CA ALA A 404 7.34 -44.07 10.34
C ALA A 404 7.51 -44.03 8.82
N LEU A 405 8.70 -43.69 8.29
CA LEU A 405 9.00 -43.73 6.86
C LEU A 405 9.08 -45.16 6.30
N GLN A 406 9.40 -46.13 7.14
CA GLN A 406 9.54 -47.55 6.77
C GLN A 406 8.30 -48.36 7.15
N HIS A 407 7.22 -47.71 7.61
CA HIS A 407 6.04 -48.40 8.09
C HIS A 407 5.37 -49.24 7.01
N GLU A 408 5.23 -48.70 5.79
CA GLU A 408 4.63 -49.39 4.65
C GLU A 408 5.46 -50.58 4.14
N SER A 409 6.78 -50.56 4.36
CA SER A 409 7.70 -51.62 3.90
C SER A 409 7.98 -52.69 4.96
N THR A 410 7.41 -52.57 6.15
CA THR A 410 7.63 -53.51 7.26
C THR A 410 6.32 -54.25 7.56
N PRO A 411 6.29 -55.59 7.63
CA PRO A 411 5.08 -56.32 8.01
C PRO A 411 4.76 -56.11 9.51
N HIS A 412 3.48 -55.89 9.84
CA HIS A 412 2.97 -55.70 11.22
C HIS A 412 1.99 -56.78 11.62
#